data_AF-A0A5E4P660-F1
#
_entry.id   AF-A0A5E4P660-F1
#
_cell.length_a   1.000
_cell.length_b   1.000
_cell.length_c   1.000
_cell.angle_alpha   90.00
_cell.angle_beta   90.00
_cell.angle_gamma   90.00
#
_symmetry.space_group_name_H-M   'P 1'
#
loop_
_entity.id
_entity.type
_entity.pdbx_description
1 polymer ?
#
loop_
_entity_poly.entity_id
_entity_poly.type
_entity_poly.pdbx_seq_one_letter_code
_entity_poly.pdbx_strand_id
1 'polypeptide(L)'
;MVRAQKMANSVKSAYALLKRREASQDKLLVLGREIVRGCAFSIRSIHAKEMPEAEAETAKVRKLVVEARKADEGLEHIVMQAYQEYCEVRILLAIVGEKEIPSIPDLGVPLEAYFGGLMDVVGELRREMLEELKRGNRKAAAARFDAMNAIYEETLPLKFSNSILPGFRKKQDVARIQLDSARSELLRK
;
A
#
# COMPACT_ATOMS: atom_id res chain seq x y z
N MET A 1 50.36 13.18 15.19
CA MET A 1 49.81 13.87 14.00
C MET A 1 49.07 12.94 13.03
N VAL A 2 49.64 11.81 12.57
CA VAL A 2 48.99 10.91 11.57
C VAL A 2 47.62 10.34 11.99
N ARG A 3 47.44 9.99 13.28
CA ARG A 3 46.15 9.48 13.81
C ARG A 3 45.02 10.51 13.76
N ALA A 4 45.32 11.79 14.01
CA ALA A 4 44.35 12.88 13.97
C ALA A 4 43.90 13.19 12.53
N GLN A 5 44.80 13.08 11.54
CA GLN A 5 44.45 13.28 10.14
C GLN A 5 43.52 12.19 9.59
N LYS A 6 43.75 10.92 9.97
CA LYS A 6 42.87 9.81 9.59
C LYS A 6 41.46 10.02 10.14
N MET A 7 41.35 10.42 11.41
CA MET A 7 40.06 10.75 12.04
C MET A 7 39.37 11.93 11.33
N ALA A 8 40.08 13.02 11.08
CA ALA A 8 39.51 14.21 10.40
C ALA A 8 38.97 13.88 9.00
N ASN A 9 39.69 13.05 8.23
CA ASN A 9 39.22 12.58 6.92
C ASN A 9 37.97 11.70 7.03
N SER A 10 37.91 10.80 8.02
CA SER A 10 36.72 10.00 8.30
C SER A 10 35.51 10.87 8.66
N VAL A 11 35.70 11.88 9.52
CA VAL A 11 34.62 12.81 9.92
C VAL A 11 34.11 13.62 8.73
N LYS A 12 35.02 14.15 7.89
CA LYS A 12 34.63 14.90 6.69
C LYS A 12 33.81 14.05 5.71
N SER A 13 34.21 12.79 5.52
CA SER A 13 33.50 11.85 4.66
C SER A 13 32.13 11.48 5.23
N ALA A 14 32.05 11.25 6.55
CA ALA A 14 30.79 11.01 7.24
C ALA A 14 29.84 12.21 7.13
N TYR A 15 30.33 13.44 7.28
CA TYR A 15 29.51 14.64 7.14
C TYR A 15 28.88 14.76 5.74
N ALA A 16 29.64 14.52 4.68
CA ALA A 16 29.11 14.52 3.32
C ALA A 16 28.01 13.47 3.12
N LEU A 17 28.21 12.25 3.65
CA LEU A 17 27.19 11.19 3.63
C LEU A 17 25.93 11.60 4.41
N LEU A 18 26.08 12.21 5.58
CA LEU A 18 24.95 12.67 6.40
C LEU A 18 24.14 13.76 5.70
N LYS A 19 24.80 14.75 5.06
CA LYS A 19 24.08 15.78 4.27
C LYS A 19 23.34 15.18 3.08
N ARG A 20 23.89 14.15 2.44
CA ARG A 20 23.22 13.42 1.36
C ARG A 20 21.96 12.69 1.86
N ARG A 21 22.05 12.01 3.01
CA ARG A 21 20.91 11.35 3.66
C ARG A 21 19.84 12.33 4.15
N GLU A 22 20.24 13.49 4.68
CA GLU A 22 19.32 14.57 5.06
C GLU A 22 18.51 15.05 3.85
N ALA A 23 19.16 15.31 2.71
CA ALA A 23 18.47 15.69 1.48
C ALA A 23 17.54 14.58 0.94
N SER A 24 17.96 13.30 1.06
CA SER A 24 17.11 12.14 0.74
C SER A 24 15.88 12.09 1.64
N GLN A 25 16.05 12.25 2.96
CA GLN A 25 14.94 12.31 3.93
C GLN A 25 13.92 13.39 3.57
N ASP A 26 14.36 14.62 3.33
CA ASP A 26 13.48 15.73 3.01
C ASP A 26 12.66 15.44 1.74
N LYS A 27 13.32 14.88 0.72
CA LYS A 27 12.67 14.48 -0.53
C LYS A 27 11.65 13.35 -0.31
N LEU A 28 12.01 12.31 0.43
CA LEU A 28 11.13 11.19 0.75
C LEU A 28 9.90 11.64 1.54
N LEU A 29 10.05 12.58 2.48
CA LEU A 29 8.93 13.13 3.24
C LEU A 29 7.95 13.90 2.34
N VAL A 30 8.44 14.67 1.38
CA VAL A 30 7.59 15.38 0.40
C VAL A 30 6.86 14.37 -0.49
N LEU A 31 7.60 13.45 -1.11
CA LEU A 31 7.04 12.42 -2.00
C LEU A 31 6.03 11.54 -1.28
N GLY A 32 6.33 11.11 -0.05
CA GLY A 32 5.42 10.30 0.76
C GLY A 32 4.08 10.99 1.00
N ARG A 33 4.08 12.29 1.32
CA ARG A 33 2.83 13.07 1.49
C ARG A 33 2.05 13.23 0.18
N GLU A 34 2.72 13.27 -0.96
CA GLU A 34 2.05 13.37 -2.27
C GLU A 34 1.46 12.04 -2.70
N ILE A 35 2.18 10.94 -2.48
CA ILE A 35 1.70 9.57 -2.70
C ILE A 35 0.42 9.33 -1.89
N VAL A 36 0.45 9.58 -0.57
CA VAL A 36 -0.72 9.43 0.31
C VAL A 36 -1.92 10.25 -0.18
N ARG A 37 -1.70 11.51 -0.56
CA ARG A 37 -2.77 12.38 -1.09
C ARG A 37 -3.37 11.85 -2.39
N GLY A 38 -2.53 11.41 -3.32
CA GLY A 38 -2.97 10.82 -4.59
C GLY A 38 -3.68 9.47 -4.40
N CYS A 39 -3.23 8.64 -3.45
CA CYS A 39 -3.90 7.40 -3.07
C CYS A 39 -5.29 7.70 -2.51
N ALA A 40 -5.41 8.62 -1.54
CA ALA A 40 -6.68 9.00 -0.98
C ALA A 40 -7.66 9.58 -2.01
N PHE A 41 -7.16 10.34 -3.00
CA PHE A 41 -7.96 10.78 -4.15
C PHE A 41 -8.45 9.58 -4.97
N SER A 42 -7.54 8.67 -5.34
CA SER A 42 -7.85 7.52 -6.17
C SER A 42 -8.87 6.60 -5.52
N ILE A 43 -8.75 6.30 -4.22
CA ILE A 43 -9.76 5.53 -3.47
C ILE A 43 -11.12 6.21 -3.56
N ARG A 44 -11.21 7.53 -3.30
CA ARG A 44 -12.48 8.25 -3.38
C ARG A 44 -13.10 8.18 -4.78
N SER A 45 -12.31 8.37 -5.83
CA SER A 45 -12.78 8.27 -7.22
C SER A 45 -13.24 6.86 -7.58
N ILE A 46 -12.55 5.80 -7.11
CA ILE A 46 -13.00 4.41 -7.28
C ILE A 46 -14.39 4.21 -6.69
N HIS A 47 -14.60 4.62 -5.42
CA HIS A 47 -15.92 4.51 -4.77
C HIS A 47 -17.00 5.37 -5.44
N ALA A 48 -16.62 6.52 -6.00
CA ALA A 48 -17.50 7.37 -6.80
C ALA A 48 -17.79 6.79 -8.21
N LYS A 49 -17.14 5.68 -8.59
CA LYS A 49 -17.16 5.09 -9.94
C LYS A 49 -16.57 5.99 -11.04
N GLU A 50 -15.76 6.95 -10.65
CA GLU A 50 -14.96 7.83 -11.51
C GLU A 50 -13.66 7.12 -11.88
N MET A 51 -13.79 6.02 -12.63
CA MET A 51 -12.66 5.13 -12.96
C MET A 51 -11.57 5.83 -13.80
N PRO A 52 -11.89 6.65 -14.82
CA PRO A 52 -10.87 7.38 -15.58
C PRO A 52 -10.01 8.30 -14.70
N GLU A 53 -10.64 9.00 -13.75
CA GLU A 53 -9.98 9.89 -12.80
C GLU A 53 -9.08 9.10 -11.84
N ALA A 54 -9.58 7.98 -11.32
CA ALA A 54 -8.80 7.09 -10.46
C ALA A 54 -7.58 6.52 -11.18
N GLU A 55 -7.74 6.06 -12.42
CA GLU A 55 -6.65 5.53 -13.25
C GLU A 55 -5.59 6.60 -13.54
N ALA A 56 -6.04 7.81 -13.92
CA ALA A 56 -5.15 8.91 -14.23
C ALA A 56 -4.33 9.36 -13.00
N GLU A 57 -4.95 9.48 -11.83
CA GLU A 57 -4.26 9.86 -10.61
C GLU A 57 -3.33 8.75 -10.12
N THR A 58 -3.78 7.50 -10.15
CA THR A 58 -2.96 6.33 -9.79
C THR A 58 -1.70 6.22 -10.67
N ALA A 59 -1.80 6.57 -11.96
CA ALA A 59 -0.64 6.63 -12.85
C ALA A 59 0.37 7.73 -12.45
N LYS A 60 -0.08 8.85 -11.90
CA LYS A 60 0.82 9.88 -11.33
C LYS A 60 1.47 9.38 -10.05
N VAL A 61 0.70 8.78 -9.14
CA VAL A 61 1.21 8.19 -7.89
C VAL A 61 2.31 7.15 -8.19
N ARG A 62 2.12 6.30 -9.20
CA ARG A 62 3.14 5.34 -9.64
C ARG A 62 4.47 6.02 -9.99
N LYS A 63 4.45 7.18 -10.65
CA LYS A 63 5.67 7.94 -10.97
C LYS A 63 6.35 8.44 -9.69
N LEU A 64 5.58 8.96 -8.74
CA LEU A 64 6.10 9.41 -7.44
C LEU A 64 6.72 8.26 -6.64
N VAL A 65 6.12 7.06 -6.67
CA VAL A 65 6.69 5.85 -6.03
C VAL A 65 8.05 5.51 -6.66
N VAL A 66 8.14 5.53 -8.00
CA VAL A 66 9.43 5.30 -8.70
C VAL A 66 10.48 6.36 -8.31
N GLU A 67 10.07 7.62 -8.17
CA GLU A 67 10.97 8.68 -7.73
C GLU A 67 11.42 8.50 -6.27
N ALA A 68 10.52 8.09 -5.38
CA ALA A 68 10.84 7.81 -3.98
C ALA A 68 11.83 6.64 -3.87
N ARG A 69 11.62 5.56 -4.62
CA ARG A 69 12.55 4.42 -4.69
C ARG A 69 13.94 4.81 -5.18
N LYS A 70 14.05 5.77 -6.10
CA LYS A 70 15.34 6.30 -6.57
C LYS A 70 16.00 7.26 -5.58
N ALA A 71 15.21 7.98 -4.79
CA ALA A 71 15.70 8.92 -3.79
C ALA A 71 16.15 8.24 -2.49
N ASP A 72 15.78 6.98 -2.28
CA ASP A 72 16.06 6.25 -1.05
C ASP A 72 17.56 5.96 -0.84
N GLU A 73 18.05 6.29 0.36
CA GLU A 73 19.43 6.04 0.81
C GLU A 73 19.47 5.18 2.09
N GLY A 74 18.56 4.22 2.20
CA GLY A 74 18.37 3.39 3.38
C GLY A 74 17.42 4.02 4.41
N LEU A 75 16.53 4.88 3.94
CA LEU A 75 15.52 5.61 4.70
C LEU A 75 14.09 5.22 4.28
N GLU A 76 13.94 4.08 3.63
CA GLU A 76 12.66 3.55 3.14
C GLU A 76 11.54 3.54 4.18
N HIS A 77 11.87 3.31 5.45
CA HIS A 77 10.93 3.33 6.57
C HIS A 77 10.11 4.63 6.66
N ILE A 78 10.61 5.75 6.13
CA ILE A 78 9.92 7.05 6.08
C ILE A 78 8.69 7.01 5.16
N VAL A 79 8.76 6.23 4.08
CA VAL A 79 7.73 6.18 3.03
C VAL A 79 6.98 4.83 3.00
N MET A 80 7.26 3.93 3.94
CA MET A 80 6.66 2.59 3.98
C MET A 80 5.12 2.63 4.00
N GLN A 81 4.54 3.53 4.80
CA GLN A 81 3.07 3.71 4.84
C GLN A 81 2.52 4.18 3.49
N ALA A 82 3.22 5.10 2.81
CA ALA A 82 2.81 5.59 1.49
C ALA A 82 2.86 4.47 0.43
N TYR A 83 3.86 3.59 0.51
CA TYR A 83 3.93 2.41 -0.35
C TYR A 83 2.80 1.42 -0.08
N GLN A 84 2.40 1.23 1.19
CA GLN A 84 1.28 0.38 1.55
C GLN A 84 -0.04 0.91 0.97
N GLU A 85 -0.31 2.22 1.11
CA GLU A 85 -1.50 2.86 0.52
C GLU A 85 -1.51 2.79 -1.02
N TYR A 86 -0.33 2.91 -1.64
CA TYR A 86 -0.20 2.70 -3.08
C TYR A 86 -0.54 1.26 -3.49
N CYS A 87 -0.10 0.25 -2.72
CA CYS A 87 -0.47 -1.14 -2.96
C CYS A 87 -1.98 -1.32 -2.87
N GLU A 88 -2.60 -0.83 -1.79
CA GLU A 88 -4.04 -0.89 -1.56
C GLU A 88 -4.82 -0.32 -2.76
N VAL A 89 -4.50 0.91 -3.19
CA VAL A 89 -5.13 1.55 -4.36
C VAL A 89 -4.96 0.75 -5.63
N ARG A 90 -3.75 0.26 -5.90
CA ARG A 90 -3.45 -0.48 -7.14
C ARG A 90 -4.21 -1.80 -7.19
N ILE A 91 -4.32 -2.49 -6.06
CA ILE A 91 -5.07 -3.74 -5.93
C ILE A 91 -6.57 -3.48 -6.03
N LEU A 92 -7.08 -2.45 -5.33
CA LEU A 92 -8.49 -2.08 -5.37
C LEU A 92 -8.93 -1.74 -6.79
N LEU A 93 -8.16 -0.89 -7.48
CA LEU A 93 -8.42 -0.47 -8.85
C LEU A 93 -8.45 -1.67 -9.81
N ALA A 94 -7.54 -2.62 -9.62
CA ALA A 94 -7.51 -3.84 -10.42
C ALA A 94 -8.76 -4.69 -10.20
N ILE A 95 -9.13 -4.97 -8.94
CA ILE A 95 -10.28 -5.81 -8.62
C ILE A 95 -11.60 -5.18 -9.07
N VAL A 96 -11.79 -3.88 -8.81
CA VAL A 96 -13.01 -3.17 -9.21
C VAL A 96 -13.12 -3.06 -10.73
N GLY A 97 -11.99 -2.82 -11.41
CA GLY A 97 -11.89 -2.77 -12.86
C GLY A 97 -11.83 -4.12 -13.57
N GLU A 98 -11.98 -5.24 -12.84
CA GLU A 98 -11.92 -6.61 -13.38
C GLU A 98 -10.61 -6.91 -14.14
N LYS A 99 -9.49 -6.38 -13.64
CA LYS A 99 -8.12 -6.56 -14.14
C LYS A 99 -7.34 -7.51 -13.22
N GLU A 100 -6.21 -8.00 -13.72
CA GLU A 100 -5.28 -8.82 -12.95
C GLU A 100 -4.72 -8.05 -11.73
N ILE A 101 -4.69 -8.72 -10.58
CA ILE A 101 -4.12 -8.16 -9.35
C ILE A 101 -2.61 -8.03 -9.53
N PRO A 102 -2.02 -6.83 -9.34
CA PRO A 102 -0.60 -6.63 -9.58
C PRO A 102 0.25 -7.40 -8.57
N SER A 103 1.33 -8.00 -9.04
CA SER A 103 2.33 -8.68 -8.21
C SER A 103 3.29 -7.70 -7.52
N ILE A 104 4.11 -8.20 -6.59
CA ILE A 104 5.16 -7.39 -5.93
C ILE A 104 6.10 -6.73 -6.97
N PRO A 105 6.62 -7.45 -7.98
CA PRO A 105 7.40 -6.84 -9.07
C PRO A 105 6.67 -5.72 -9.83
N ASP A 106 5.37 -5.87 -10.09
CA ASP A 106 4.58 -4.87 -10.85
C ASP A 106 4.43 -3.55 -10.09
N LEU A 107 4.44 -3.63 -8.76
CA LEU A 107 4.30 -2.48 -7.87
C LEU A 107 5.65 -1.81 -7.59
N GLY A 108 6.74 -2.57 -7.55
CA GLY A 108 8.09 -2.04 -7.36
C GLY A 108 8.34 -1.49 -5.94
N VAL A 109 7.73 -2.12 -4.94
CA VAL A 109 7.74 -1.72 -3.53
C VAL A 109 8.19 -2.88 -2.64
N PRO A 110 8.53 -2.62 -1.36
CA PRO A 110 8.88 -3.68 -0.41
C PRO A 110 7.75 -4.68 -0.20
N LEU A 111 8.11 -5.92 0.16
CA LEU A 111 7.12 -6.98 0.42
C LEU A 111 6.19 -6.62 1.58
N GLU A 112 6.69 -5.89 2.58
CA GLU A 112 5.93 -5.48 3.75
C GLU A 112 4.80 -4.53 3.36
N ALA A 113 5.07 -3.59 2.45
CA ALA A 113 4.06 -2.69 1.90
C ALA A 113 3.01 -3.46 1.09
N TYR A 114 3.42 -4.46 0.30
CA TYR A 114 2.50 -5.29 -0.47
C TYR A 114 1.55 -6.08 0.41
N PHE A 115 2.07 -6.82 1.40
CA PHE A 115 1.24 -7.59 2.31
C PHE A 115 0.37 -6.70 3.19
N GLY A 116 0.88 -5.53 3.62
CA GLY A 116 0.07 -4.54 4.31
C GLY A 116 -1.10 -4.04 3.45
N GLY A 117 -0.84 -3.70 2.18
CA GLY A 117 -1.84 -3.21 1.24
C GLY A 117 -2.90 -4.27 0.89
N LEU A 118 -2.49 -5.55 0.77
CA LEU A 118 -3.42 -6.67 0.64
C LEU A 118 -4.37 -6.77 1.85
N MET A 119 -3.92 -6.49 3.06
CA MET A 119 -4.82 -6.54 4.21
C MET A 119 -5.74 -5.32 4.30
N ASP A 120 -5.24 -4.13 3.93
CA ASP A 120 -6.03 -2.90 4.00
C ASP A 120 -7.13 -2.88 2.94
N VAL A 121 -6.83 -3.39 1.74
CA VAL A 121 -7.82 -3.43 0.64
C VAL A 121 -9.05 -4.29 0.96
N VAL A 122 -8.96 -5.25 1.89
CA VAL A 122 -10.12 -6.04 2.36
C VAL A 122 -11.22 -5.12 2.90
N GLY A 123 -10.84 -4.03 3.59
CA GLY A 123 -11.78 -3.04 4.09
C GLY A 123 -12.47 -2.26 2.97
N GLU A 124 -11.70 -1.81 1.98
CA GLU A 124 -12.24 -1.08 0.83
C GLU A 124 -13.09 -1.96 -0.09
N LEU A 125 -12.75 -3.24 -0.24
CA LEU A 125 -13.57 -4.22 -0.96
C LEU A 125 -14.91 -4.48 -0.27
N ARG A 126 -14.96 -4.53 1.08
CA ARG A 126 -16.22 -4.61 1.80
C ARG A 126 -17.09 -3.39 1.55
N ARG A 127 -16.49 -2.20 1.53
CA ARG A 127 -17.20 -0.95 1.22
C ARG A 127 -17.80 -0.99 -0.19
N GLU A 128 -17.01 -1.40 -1.18
CA GLU A 128 -17.49 -1.59 -2.55
C GLU A 128 -18.59 -2.65 -2.64
N MET A 129 -18.45 -3.76 -1.93
CA MET A 129 -19.46 -4.81 -1.83
C MET A 129 -20.79 -4.24 -1.32
N LEU A 130 -20.77 -3.47 -0.23
CA LEU A 130 -21.96 -2.87 0.37
C LEU A 130 -22.63 -1.85 -0.57
N GLU A 131 -21.85 -1.05 -1.29
CA GLU A 131 -22.39 -0.12 -2.29
C GLU A 131 -23.04 -0.86 -3.47
N GLU A 132 -22.47 -1.97 -3.94
CA GLU A 132 -23.11 -2.80 -4.97
C GLU A 132 -24.39 -3.48 -4.46
N LEU A 133 -24.42 -3.95 -3.21
CA LEU A 133 -25.64 -4.48 -2.59
C LEU A 133 -26.74 -3.42 -2.51
N LYS A 134 -26.40 -2.20 -2.12
CA LYS A 134 -27.33 -1.06 -2.07
C LYS A 134 -27.92 -0.72 -3.43
N ARG A 135 -27.16 -0.94 -4.51
CA ARG A 135 -27.60 -0.76 -5.90
C ARG A 135 -28.36 -1.98 -6.47
N GLY A 136 -28.53 -3.05 -5.68
CA GLY A 136 -29.14 -4.30 -6.11
C GLY A 136 -28.23 -5.20 -6.96
N ASN A 137 -26.96 -4.83 -7.13
CA ASN A 137 -25.99 -5.58 -7.93
C ASN A 137 -25.34 -6.71 -7.11
N ARG A 138 -26.13 -7.74 -6.80
CA ARG A 138 -25.67 -8.88 -5.99
C ARG A 138 -24.49 -9.63 -6.64
N LYS A 139 -24.40 -9.65 -7.97
CA LYS A 139 -23.30 -10.33 -8.69
C LYS A 139 -21.97 -9.61 -8.44
N ALA A 140 -21.93 -8.28 -8.59
CA ALA A 140 -20.70 -7.52 -8.32
C ALA A 140 -20.34 -7.56 -6.82
N ALA A 141 -21.34 -7.50 -5.93
CA ALA A 141 -21.09 -7.70 -4.50
C ALA A 141 -20.43 -9.05 -4.19
N ALA A 142 -20.97 -10.15 -4.74
CA ALA A 142 -20.38 -11.48 -4.57
C ALA A 142 -18.94 -11.54 -5.09
N ALA A 143 -18.65 -10.95 -6.26
CA ALA A 143 -17.29 -10.89 -6.79
C ALA A 143 -16.30 -10.14 -5.86
N ARG A 144 -16.78 -9.13 -5.12
CA ARG A 144 -15.95 -8.35 -4.19
C ARG A 144 -15.69 -9.16 -2.92
N PHE A 145 -16.70 -9.86 -2.44
CA PHE A 145 -16.57 -10.82 -1.33
C PHE A 145 -15.60 -11.96 -1.67
N ASP A 146 -15.69 -12.53 -2.87
CA ASP A 146 -14.80 -13.61 -3.32
C ASP A 146 -13.34 -13.14 -3.35
N ALA A 147 -13.09 -11.92 -3.81
CA ALA A 147 -11.76 -11.31 -3.78
C ALA A 147 -11.24 -11.10 -2.34
N MET A 148 -12.09 -10.64 -1.41
CA MET A 148 -11.73 -10.55 0.01
C MET A 148 -11.35 -11.92 0.58
N ASN A 149 -12.14 -12.95 0.27
CA ASN A 149 -11.91 -14.32 0.75
C ASN A 149 -10.59 -14.88 0.20
N ALA A 150 -10.32 -14.72 -1.09
CA ALA A 150 -9.09 -15.16 -1.72
C ALA A 150 -7.85 -14.49 -1.10
N ILE A 151 -7.90 -13.16 -0.90
CA ILE A 151 -6.81 -12.42 -0.25
C ILE A 151 -6.55 -12.98 1.17
N TYR A 152 -7.61 -13.21 1.94
CA TYR A 152 -7.48 -13.73 3.30
C TYR A 152 -6.90 -15.16 3.32
N GLU A 153 -7.41 -16.05 2.47
CA GLU A 153 -6.96 -17.45 2.39
C GLU A 153 -5.49 -17.57 1.98
N GLU A 154 -5.07 -16.84 0.95
CA GLU A 154 -3.68 -16.85 0.46
C GLU A 154 -2.69 -16.30 1.49
N THR A 155 -3.15 -15.39 2.35
CA THR A 155 -2.30 -14.74 3.35
C THR A 155 -2.32 -15.44 4.71
N LEU A 156 -3.34 -16.25 5.00
CA LEU A 156 -3.52 -16.97 6.26
C LEU A 156 -2.31 -17.82 6.70
N PRO A 157 -1.56 -18.49 5.80
CA PRO A 157 -0.39 -19.28 6.17
C PRO A 157 0.81 -18.45 6.67
N LEU A 158 0.84 -17.14 6.40
CA LEU A 158 1.97 -16.26 6.70
C LEU A 158 2.09 -15.94 8.20
N LYS A 159 2.71 -16.86 8.95
CA LYS A 159 2.89 -16.77 10.41
C LYS A 159 4.31 -16.33 10.79
N PHE A 160 4.72 -15.13 10.36
CA PHE A 160 6.03 -14.55 10.68
C PHE A 160 6.02 -13.70 11.96
N SER A 161 7.20 -13.48 12.55
CA SER A 161 7.37 -12.58 13.69
C SER A 161 7.20 -11.11 13.27
N ASN A 162 6.87 -10.25 14.24
CA ASN A 162 6.77 -8.80 14.00
C ASN A 162 8.10 -8.16 13.55
N SER A 163 9.25 -8.80 13.80
CA SER A 163 10.54 -8.31 13.32
C SER A 163 10.75 -8.54 11.82
N ILE A 164 9.97 -9.44 11.21
CA ILE A 164 10.04 -9.78 9.79
C ILE A 164 8.87 -9.13 9.03
N LEU A 165 7.67 -9.18 9.60
CA LEU A 165 6.47 -8.60 8.98
C LEU A 165 5.67 -7.78 10.02
N PRO A 166 6.07 -6.52 10.26
CA PRO A 166 5.54 -5.71 11.36
C PRO A 166 4.03 -5.50 11.27
N GLY A 167 3.31 -5.82 12.36
CA GLY A 167 1.89 -5.49 12.50
C GLY A 167 0.92 -6.34 11.66
N PHE A 168 1.43 -7.26 10.83
CA PHE A 168 0.62 -8.01 9.89
C PHE A 168 -0.41 -8.93 10.53
N ARG A 169 -0.08 -9.61 11.63
CA ARG A 169 -1.06 -10.44 12.37
C ARG A 169 -2.29 -9.64 12.79
N LYS A 170 -2.10 -8.39 13.25
CA LYS A 170 -3.21 -7.50 13.62
C LYS A 170 -4.07 -7.16 12.41
N LYS A 171 -3.44 -6.92 11.26
CA LYS A 171 -4.15 -6.66 10.00
C LYS A 171 -4.93 -7.90 9.52
N GLN A 172 -4.38 -9.11 9.66
CA GLN A 172 -5.11 -10.37 9.39
C GLN A 172 -6.33 -10.54 10.31
N ASP A 173 -6.20 -10.22 11.59
CA ASP A 173 -7.32 -10.28 12.54
C ASP A 173 -8.44 -9.30 12.14
N VAL A 174 -8.08 -8.08 11.71
CA VAL A 174 -9.02 -7.09 11.18
C VAL A 174 -9.68 -7.61 9.89
N ALA A 175 -8.89 -8.10 8.93
CA ALA A 175 -9.39 -8.65 7.67
C ALA A 175 -10.39 -9.80 7.90
N ARG A 176 -10.13 -10.68 8.88
CA ARG A 176 -11.08 -11.73 9.29
C ARG A 176 -12.41 -11.15 9.75
N ILE A 177 -12.39 -10.15 10.64
CA ILE A 177 -13.61 -9.48 11.13
C ILE A 177 -14.40 -8.85 9.98
N GLN A 178 -13.70 -8.23 9.02
CA GLN A 178 -14.32 -7.66 7.82
C GLN A 178 -14.97 -8.75 6.97
N LEU A 179 -14.30 -9.88 6.76
CA LEU A 179 -14.80 -11.01 5.96
C LEU A 179 -16.03 -11.67 6.61
N ASP A 180 -16.00 -11.91 7.92
CA ASP A 180 -17.12 -12.52 8.67
C ASP A 180 -18.37 -11.63 8.62
N SER A 181 -18.15 -10.31 8.76
CA SER A 181 -19.23 -9.34 8.65
C SER A 181 -19.77 -9.27 7.22
N ALA A 182 -18.90 -9.24 6.22
CA ALA A 182 -19.27 -9.20 4.81
C ALA A 182 -20.09 -10.44 4.39
N ARG A 183 -19.70 -11.63 4.89
CA ARG A 183 -20.46 -12.88 4.69
C ARG A 183 -21.88 -12.76 5.22
N SER A 184 -22.03 -12.21 6.43
CA SER A 184 -23.33 -11.99 7.05
C SER A 184 -24.18 -10.99 6.26
N GLU A 185 -23.58 -9.95 5.70
CA GLU A 185 -24.24 -8.92 4.89
C GLU A 185 -24.73 -9.48 3.55
N LEU A 186 -23.91 -10.29 2.87
CA LEU A 186 -24.24 -10.89 1.58
C LEU A 186 -25.42 -11.88 1.67
N LEU A 187 -25.57 -12.56 2.81
CA LEU A 187 -26.63 -13.54 3.05
C LEU A 187 -27.97 -12.90 3.46
N ARG A 188 -28.01 -11.60 3.78
CA ARG A 188 -29.26 -10.91 4.10
C ARG A 188 -30.10 -10.77 2.82
N LYS A 189 -31.38 -11.12 2.93
CA LYS A 189 -32.36 -11.03 1.84
C LYS A 189 -32.90 -9.62 1.74
#